data_AF-A0A553ZFN4-F1
#
_entry.id   AF-A0A553ZFN4-F1
#
_cell.length_a   1.000
_cell.length_b   1.000
_cell.length_c   1.000
_cell.angle_alpha   90.00
_cell.angle_beta   90.00
_cell.angle_gamma   90.00
#
_symmetry.space_group_name_H-M   'P 1'
#
loop_
_entity.id
_entity.type
_entity.pdbx_description
1 polymer ?
#
loop_
_entity_poly.entity_id
_entity_poly.type
_entity_poly.pdbx_seq_one_letter_code
_entity_poly.pdbx_strand_id
1 'polypeptide(L)' 'MGSADLTGTAYAAVAVRDAKAPQGPAMVFPAGGWASSVSTVKRGELSA' A
#
# COMPACT_ATOMS: atom_id res chain seq x y z
N MET A 1 5.93 -14.15 -15.28
CA MET A 1 5.34 -12.81 -15.11
C MET A 1 5.16 -12.59 -13.61
N GLY A 2 6.24 -12.19 -12.94
CA GLY A 2 6.34 -12.18 -11.49
C GLY A 2 5.58 -11.00 -10.87
N SER A 3 4.96 -11.24 -9.71
CA SER A 3 4.41 -10.20 -8.84
C SER A 3 5.43 -9.07 -8.72
N ALA A 4 5.12 -7.89 -9.26
CA ALA A 4 5.97 -6.72 -9.05
C ALA A 4 6.04 -6.51 -7.54
N ASP A 5 7.25 -6.56 -6.97
CA ASP A 5 7.49 -6.21 -5.59
C ASP A 5 7.25 -4.70 -5.43
N LEU A 6 5.98 -4.33 -5.21
CA LEU A 6 5.55 -2.96 -4.98
C LEU A 6 6.13 -2.39 -3.68
N THR A 7 6.70 -3.26 -2.83
CA THR A 7 7.40 -2.90 -1.61
C THR A 7 8.82 -2.37 -1.84
N GLY A 8 9.41 -2.63 -3.02
CA GLY A 8 10.78 -2.23 -3.35
C GLY A 8 10.91 -1.08 -4.37
N THR A 9 9.81 -0.51 -4.87
CA THR A 9 9.90 0.52 -5.92
C THR A 9 10.11 1.92 -5.32
N ALA A 10 11.10 2.64 -5.84
CA ALA A 10 11.62 3.94 -5.39
C ALA A 10 10.66 5.15 -5.54
N TYR A 11 9.39 5.01 -5.18
CA TYR A 11 8.44 6.11 -5.18
C TYR A 11 8.32 6.71 -3.78
N ALA A 12 8.32 8.05 -3.67
CA ALA A 12 8.14 8.75 -2.39
C ALA A 12 6.74 8.54 -1.78
N ALA A 13 5.77 8.10 -2.59
CA ALA A 13 4.38 7.87 -2.20
C ALA A 13 3.76 6.67 -2.91
N VAL A 14 2.76 6.07 -2.28
CA VAL A 14 2.01 4.90 -2.74
C VAL A 14 0.55 5.29 -2.95
N ALA A 15 0.04 5.09 -4.17
CA ALA A 15 -1.37 5.31 -4.50
C ALA A 15 -2.16 3.99 -4.34
N VAL A 16 -3.17 4.00 -3.48
CA VAL A 16 -4.08 2.86 -3.24
C VAL A 16 -5.43 3.19 -3.88
N ARG A 17 -5.87 2.35 -4.81
CA ARG A 17 -7.19 2.44 -5.47
C ARG A 17 -8.10 1.36 -4.91
N ASP A 18 -9.40 1.67 -4.85
CA ASP A 18 -10.40 0.64 -4.60
C ASP A 18 -10.45 -0.34 -5.78
N ALA A 19 -10.43 -1.64 -5.49
CA ALA A 19 -10.43 -2.68 -6.51
C ALA A 19 -11.74 -2.74 -7.30
N LYS A 20 -12.84 -2.23 -6.74
CA LYS A 20 -14.16 -2.20 -7.39
C LYS A 20 -14.41 -0.94 -8.21
N ALA A 21 -13.63 0.12 -8.01
CA ALA A 21 -13.60 1.31 -8.84
C ALA A 21 -12.18 1.62 -9.35
N PRO A 22 -11.63 0.84 -10.29
CA PRO A 22 -10.25 1.03 -10.78
C PRO A 22 -9.98 2.42 -11.40
N GLN A 23 -11.05 3.06 -11.88
CA GLN A 23 -11.05 4.39 -12.50
C GLN A 23 -11.32 5.52 -11.48
N GLY A 24 -11.82 5.17 -10.28
CA GLY A 24 -12.15 6.11 -9.21
C GLY A 24 -10.90 6.62 -8.48
N PRO A 25 -11.00 7.64 -7.60
CA PRO A 25 -9.86 8.32 -6.95
C PRO A 25 -8.93 7.38 -6.15
N ALA A 26 -7.65 7.77 -6.03
CA ALA A 26 -6.68 7.07 -5.17
C ALA A 26 -6.49 7.82 -3.86
N MET A 27 -6.26 7.06 -2.80
CA MET A 27 -5.62 7.56 -1.60
C MET A 27 -4.11 7.48 -1.75
N VAL A 28 -3.40 8.56 -1.42
CA VAL A 28 -1.94 8.64 -1.55
C VAL A 28 -1.31 8.65 -0.16
N PHE A 29 -0.40 7.72 0.10
CA PHE A 29 0.32 7.57 1.36
C PHE A 29 1.82 7.83 1.16
N PRO A 30 2.54 8.43 2.12
CA PRO A 30 4.00 8.40 2.12
C PRO A 30 4.50 6.95 2.09
N ALA A 31 5.55 6.66 1.31
CA ALA A 31 6.02 5.29 1.14
C ALA A 31 6.42 4.61 2.45
N GLY A 32 7.10 5.32 3.35
CA GLY A 32 7.44 4.81 4.67
C GLY A 32 6.21 4.52 5.54
N GLY A 33 5.17 5.35 5.44
CA GLY A 33 3.90 5.14 6.14
C GLY A 33 3.19 3.87 5.67
N TRP A 34 3.10 3.69 4.34
CA TRP A 34 2.52 2.47 3.75
C TRP A 34 3.25 1.20 4.18
N ALA A 35 4.59 1.20 4.12
CA ALA A 35 5.39 0.06 4.56
C ALA A 35 5.12 -0.30 6.02
N SER A 36 5.05 0.71 6.92
CA SER A 36 4.71 0.49 8.33
C SER A 36 3.32 -0.10 8.53
N SER A 37 2.32 0.37 7.78
CA SER A 37 0.96 -0.19 7.81
C SER A 37 0.96 -1.66 7.40
N VAL A 38 1.59 -2.01 6.28
CA VAL A 38 1.70 -3.40 5.80
C VAL A 38 2.42 -4.28 6.83
N SER A 39 3.49 -3.79 7.46
CA SER A 39 4.19 -4.53 8.51
C SER A 39 3.30 -4.78 9.73
N THR A 40 2.49 -3.80 10.13
CA THR A 40 1.56 -3.92 11.27
C THR A 40 0.46 -4.95 10.98
N VAL A 41 -0.10 -4.95 9.76
CA VAL A 41 -1.04 -5.98 9.30
C VAL A 41 -0.40 -7.37 9.37
N LYS A 42 0.81 -7.52 8.81
CA LYS A 42 1.52 -8.81 8.77
C LYS A 42 1.84 -9.35 10.18
N ARG A 43 2.07 -8.47 11.15
CA ARG A 43 2.30 -8.85 12.56
C ARG A 43 1.01 -9.11 13.34
N GLY A 44 -0.17 -8.85 12.77
CA GLY A 44 -1.45 -9.01 13.46
C GLY A 44 -1.67 -8.01 14.58
N GLU A 45 -1.08 -6.81 14.47
CA GLU A 45 -1.09 -5.78 15.51
C GLU A 45 -2.21 -4.74 15.35
N LEU A 46 -3.10 -4.92 14.38
CA LEU A 46 -4.27 -4.06 14.22
C LEU A 46 -5.38 -4.47 15.20
N SER A 47 -5.84 -3.53 16.01
CA SER A 47 -7.02 -3.65 16.86
C SER A 47 -8.21 -2.90 16.22
N ALA A 48 -9.43 -3.31 16.51
CA ALA A 48 -10.67 -2.77 15.97
C ALA A 48 -11.30 -1.72 16.89
#